data_AF-A0AAD4H2W8-F1
#
_entry.id   AF-A0AAD4H2W8-F1
#
_cell.length_a   1.000
_cell.length_b   1.000
_cell.length_c   1.000
_cell.angle_alpha   90.00
_cell.angle_beta   90.00
_cell.angle_gamma   90.00
#
_symmetry.space_group_name_H-M   'P 1'
#
loop_
_entity.id
_entity.type
_entity.pdbx_description
1 polymer ?
#
loop_
_entity_poly.entity_id
_entity_poly.type
_entity_poly.pdbx_seq_one_letter_code
_entity_poly.pdbx_strand_id
1 'polypeptide(L)'
;MLHNTITNNPLTLLCLVDGEATSQVFPLTIPSSETVGELRKLIKAENAVDFTDVDAKNLTLWRVSIPIIEDNDELPVLLNNVPDKERKKLGPATRLSKVFPEDLPEDTVHVIIQRPPSVPAHVPAPLSGYLSDGSRPGTPLSGDLCIDIMKIADKFFATGSKHADVLNSYVQGNYSLPTTTSGVRGLPKVVRRGTVDTLDSGPSLLFLDLPHPPLSTGDAVPERFRSNILLSVLEGMQAQDLPVFGVSGCGKTRSMIDVLCLQWGFYFNASKNDLGSDDLYRLADFVDDKTSENTVSANTLFAKNMTLLLFLSRLLILNYCLRVPGCRQTFSSARWALLQVCPNMFKDVFLGLFRKLYDQMKERTNLGSVLASIVRDEFVSVRETLAAHDYPNFSSESKLRLVVNEAQILSDKSPTSFESSSTQSNLRPMYVKY
;
A
#
# COMPACT_ATOMS: atom_id res chain seq x y z
N MET A 1 -51.15 -23.71 -37.84
CA MET A 1 -49.69 -23.60 -37.63
C MET A 1 -49.39 -22.13 -37.43
N LEU A 2 -49.15 -21.68 -36.19
CA LEU A 2 -48.85 -20.28 -35.90
C LEU A 2 -47.37 -20.04 -36.19
N HIS A 3 -47.08 -19.24 -37.22
CA HIS A 3 -45.77 -18.69 -37.47
C HIS A 3 -45.43 -17.70 -36.34
N ASN A 4 -44.50 -18.06 -35.45
CA ASN A 4 -43.82 -17.08 -34.60
C ASN A 4 -42.91 -16.24 -35.49
N THR A 5 -43.40 -15.07 -35.89
CA THR A 5 -42.58 -13.99 -36.44
C THR A 5 -41.58 -13.56 -35.35
N ILE A 6 -40.32 -13.94 -35.51
CA ILE A 6 -39.21 -13.40 -34.72
C ILE A 6 -39.08 -11.93 -35.12
N THR A 7 -39.55 -11.02 -34.26
CA THR A 7 -39.30 -9.59 -34.40
C THR A 7 -37.81 -9.34 -34.19
N ASN A 8 -37.09 -9.04 -35.29
CA ASN A 8 -35.70 -8.61 -35.26
C ASN A 8 -35.65 -7.12 -34.87
N ASN A 9 -35.82 -6.83 -33.59
CA ASN A 9 -35.60 -5.47 -33.08
C ASN A 9 -34.10 -5.27 -32.82
N PRO A 10 -33.44 -4.28 -33.46
CA PRO A 10 -32.06 -3.95 -33.17
C PRO A 10 -31.94 -3.34 -31.77
N LEU A 11 -31.01 -3.84 -30.99
CA LEU A 11 -30.69 -3.37 -29.64
C LEU A 11 -29.38 -2.58 -29.70
N THR A 12 -29.41 -1.31 -29.28
CA THR A 12 -28.19 -0.49 -29.16
C THR A 12 -27.68 -0.55 -27.73
N LEU A 13 -26.44 -1.00 -27.55
CA LEU A 13 -25.79 -1.17 -26.27
C LEU A 13 -24.64 -0.18 -26.09
N LEU A 14 -24.67 0.62 -25.03
CA LEU A 14 -23.53 1.43 -24.61
C LEU A 14 -22.53 0.56 -23.85
N CYS A 15 -21.35 0.40 -24.44
CA CYS A 15 -20.31 -0.52 -23.99
C CYS A 15 -19.08 0.27 -23.49
N LEU A 16 -18.44 -0.25 -22.44
CA LEU A 16 -17.25 0.35 -21.85
C LEU A 16 -16.24 -0.74 -21.44
N VAL A 17 -14.95 -0.52 -21.62
CA VAL A 17 -13.93 -1.45 -21.13
C VAL A 17 -13.67 -1.18 -19.65
N ASP A 18 -13.50 -2.24 -18.87
CA ASP A 18 -13.22 -2.15 -17.42
C ASP A 18 -11.95 -1.30 -17.16
N GLY A 19 -12.12 -0.19 -16.44
CA GLY A 19 -11.04 0.76 -16.14
C GLY A 19 -10.95 1.97 -17.08
N GLU A 20 -11.80 2.09 -18.10
CA GLU A 20 -11.91 3.28 -18.94
C GLU A 20 -12.95 4.29 -18.41
N ALA A 21 -12.83 5.55 -18.78
CA ALA A 21 -13.74 6.61 -18.37
C ALA A 21 -15.03 6.63 -19.19
N THR A 22 -16.12 7.22 -18.68
CA THR A 22 -17.41 7.23 -19.39
C THR A 22 -17.37 7.99 -20.72
N SER A 23 -16.40 8.89 -20.93
CA SER A 23 -16.12 9.50 -22.24
C SER A 23 -15.70 8.52 -23.33
N GLN A 24 -15.23 7.32 -22.97
CA GLN A 24 -14.79 6.27 -23.90
C GLN A 24 -15.89 5.23 -24.17
N VAL A 25 -17.12 5.47 -23.69
CA VAL A 25 -18.26 4.64 -24.00
C VAL A 25 -18.52 4.64 -25.50
N PHE A 26 -18.70 3.46 -26.08
CA PHE A 26 -19.01 3.30 -27.49
C PHE A 26 -20.34 2.56 -27.69
N PRO A 27 -21.19 3.03 -28.61
CA PRO A 27 -22.45 2.37 -28.93
C PRO A 27 -22.21 1.16 -29.82
N LEU A 28 -23.00 0.10 -29.61
CA LEU A 28 -22.95 -1.11 -30.41
C LEU A 28 -24.35 -1.63 -30.71
N THR A 29 -24.71 -1.74 -32.00
CA THR A 29 -26.04 -2.23 -32.40
C THR A 29 -25.99 -3.70 -32.82
N ILE A 30 -26.87 -4.51 -32.23
CA ILE A 30 -26.98 -5.95 -32.50
C ILE A 30 -28.45 -6.40 -32.40
N PRO A 31 -28.93 -7.35 -33.23
CA PRO A 31 -30.30 -7.85 -33.08
C PRO A 31 -30.52 -8.50 -31.71
N SER A 32 -31.62 -8.17 -31.03
CA SER A 32 -31.93 -8.72 -29.70
C SER A 32 -32.11 -10.25 -29.69
N SER A 33 -32.35 -10.84 -30.86
CA SER A 33 -32.47 -12.28 -31.09
C SER A 33 -31.13 -13.03 -30.98
N GLU A 34 -30.00 -12.33 -31.09
CA GLU A 34 -28.64 -12.87 -31.05
C GLU A 34 -28.16 -13.24 -29.63
N THR A 35 -26.99 -13.87 -29.57
CA THR A 35 -26.36 -14.31 -28.32
C THR A 35 -25.26 -13.37 -27.83
N VAL A 36 -24.94 -13.46 -26.54
CA VAL A 36 -23.76 -12.80 -25.93
C VAL A 36 -22.45 -13.24 -26.61
N GLY A 37 -22.39 -14.45 -27.17
CA GLY A 37 -21.24 -14.92 -27.95
C GLY A 37 -21.02 -14.12 -29.23
N GLU A 38 -22.09 -13.80 -29.97
CA GLU A 38 -22.00 -12.94 -31.16
C GLU A 38 -21.70 -11.48 -30.76
N LEU A 39 -22.25 -11.00 -29.65
CA LEU A 39 -21.89 -9.70 -29.09
C LEU A 39 -20.38 -9.57 -28.81
N ARG A 40 -19.73 -10.61 -28.26
CA ARG A 40 -18.26 -10.61 -28.04
C ARG A 40 -17.47 -10.48 -29.33
N LYS A 41 -17.90 -11.16 -30.40
CA LYS A 41 -17.23 -11.06 -31.71
C LYS A 41 -17.36 -9.65 -32.27
N LEU A 42 -18.55 -9.07 -32.13
CA LEU A 42 -18.85 -7.74 -32.64
C LEU A 42 -18.08 -6.65 -31.86
N ILE A 43 -17.98 -6.77 -30.53
CA ILE A 43 -17.11 -5.91 -29.69
C ILE A 43 -15.64 -5.99 -30.12
N LYS A 44 -15.12 -7.20 -30.36
CA LYS A 44 -13.73 -7.37 -30.82
C LYS A 44 -13.52 -6.79 -32.22
N ALA A 45 -14.51 -6.85 -33.10
CA ALA A 45 -14.42 -6.30 -34.45
C ALA A 45 -14.43 -4.76 -34.44
N GLU A 46 -15.31 -4.16 -33.63
CA GLU A 46 -15.44 -2.70 -33.49
C GLU A 46 -14.19 -2.09 -32.84
N ASN A 47 -13.65 -2.76 -31.82
CA ASN A 47 -12.47 -2.29 -31.09
C ASN A 47 -11.26 -3.23 -31.29
N ALA A 48 -10.91 -3.46 -32.56
CA ALA A 48 -9.90 -4.42 -32.96
C ALA A 48 -8.50 -4.12 -32.44
N VAL A 49 -8.16 -2.83 -32.24
CA VAL A 49 -6.85 -2.39 -31.71
C VAL A 49 -6.70 -2.79 -30.24
N ASP A 50 -7.72 -2.50 -29.44
CA ASP A 50 -7.71 -2.73 -27.99
C ASP A 50 -7.81 -4.21 -27.61
N PHE A 51 -8.32 -5.05 -28.52
CA PHE A 51 -8.47 -6.49 -28.31
C PHE A 51 -7.65 -7.33 -29.30
N THR A 52 -6.55 -6.78 -29.85
CA THR A 52 -5.65 -7.49 -30.78
C THR A 52 -5.09 -8.78 -30.19
N ASP A 53 -4.73 -8.76 -28.90
CA ASP A 53 -4.05 -9.82 -28.15
C ASP A 53 -5.00 -10.80 -27.46
N VAL A 54 -6.32 -10.57 -27.51
CA VAL A 54 -7.32 -11.35 -26.78
C VAL A 54 -8.36 -11.96 -27.72
N ASP A 55 -8.55 -13.28 -27.71
CA ASP A 55 -9.65 -13.92 -28.42
C ASP A 55 -11.01 -13.44 -27.89
N ALA A 56 -11.99 -13.21 -28.78
CA ALA A 56 -13.34 -12.78 -28.39
C ALA A 56 -13.99 -13.70 -27.35
N LYS A 57 -13.70 -15.01 -27.38
CA LYS A 57 -14.20 -16.00 -26.41
C LYS A 57 -13.68 -15.75 -24.99
N ASN A 58 -12.53 -15.10 -24.83
CA ASN A 58 -11.87 -14.83 -23.56
C ASN A 58 -12.32 -13.50 -22.93
N LEU A 59 -13.05 -12.66 -23.67
CA LEU A 59 -13.68 -11.46 -23.12
C LEU A 59 -14.80 -11.85 -22.16
N THR A 60 -14.82 -11.23 -20.98
CA THR A 60 -15.91 -11.39 -20.03
C THR A 60 -16.80 -10.16 -20.07
N LEU A 61 -18.09 -10.36 -20.35
CA LEU A 61 -19.08 -9.27 -20.41
C LEU A 61 -19.95 -9.26 -19.16
N TRP A 62 -20.18 -8.06 -18.64
CA TRP A 62 -21.01 -7.81 -17.47
C TRP A 62 -22.14 -6.85 -17.83
N ARG A 63 -23.40 -7.24 -17.57
CA ARG A 63 -24.52 -6.30 -17.60
C ARG A 63 -24.43 -5.40 -16.38
N VAL A 64 -24.53 -4.10 -16.61
CA VAL A 64 -24.59 -3.05 -15.58
C VAL A 64 -25.66 -2.01 -15.95
N SER A 65 -25.86 -1.02 -15.09
CA SER A 65 -26.74 0.14 -15.33
C SER A 65 -26.11 1.38 -14.69
N ILE A 66 -25.12 1.96 -15.35
CA ILE A 66 -24.35 3.09 -14.80
C ILE A 66 -24.69 4.37 -15.58
N PRO A 67 -25.32 5.38 -14.96
CA PRO A 67 -25.65 6.62 -15.65
C PRO A 67 -24.37 7.35 -16.07
N ILE A 68 -24.36 7.86 -17.30
CA ILE A 68 -23.33 8.75 -17.82
C ILE A 68 -23.73 10.16 -17.38
N ILE A 69 -22.88 10.81 -16.58
CA ILE A 69 -23.13 12.14 -16.03
C ILE A 69 -21.99 13.04 -16.51
N GLU A 70 -22.31 14.16 -17.16
CA GLU A 70 -21.34 15.06 -17.83
C GLU A 70 -20.21 15.54 -16.90
N ASP A 71 -20.45 15.65 -15.59
CA ASP A 71 -19.46 16.06 -14.59
C ASP A 71 -18.42 14.96 -14.22
N ASN A 72 -18.57 13.74 -14.75
CA ASN A 72 -17.77 12.57 -14.38
C ASN A 72 -17.06 11.88 -15.57
N ASP A 73 -17.03 12.52 -16.73
CA ASP A 73 -16.61 11.90 -18.00
C ASP A 73 -15.13 11.51 -18.10
N GLU A 74 -14.30 11.98 -17.15
CA GLU A 74 -12.88 11.67 -17.07
C GLU A 74 -12.51 10.64 -15.99
N LEU A 75 -13.45 10.20 -15.13
CA LEU A 75 -13.15 9.20 -14.09
C LEU A 75 -13.32 7.76 -14.62
N PRO A 76 -12.34 6.87 -14.39
CA PRO A 76 -12.41 5.49 -14.84
C PRO A 76 -13.48 4.69 -14.08
N VAL A 77 -14.31 3.96 -14.82
CA VAL A 77 -15.33 3.07 -14.26
C VAL A 77 -14.71 1.68 -14.08
N LEU A 78 -14.44 1.33 -12.83
CA LEU A 78 -14.00 -0.02 -12.46
C LEU A 78 -15.20 -0.90 -12.13
N LEU A 79 -15.25 -2.09 -12.74
CA LEU A 79 -16.28 -3.09 -12.46
C LEU A 79 -16.37 -3.41 -10.96
N ASN A 80 -15.26 -3.38 -10.23
CA ASN A 80 -15.18 -3.64 -8.79
C ASN A 80 -15.88 -2.59 -7.93
N ASN A 81 -16.11 -1.39 -8.46
CA ASN A 81 -16.83 -0.33 -7.77
C ASN A 81 -18.35 -0.44 -8.00
N VAL A 82 -18.80 -1.24 -8.97
CA VAL A 82 -20.22 -1.51 -9.21
C VAL A 82 -20.69 -2.53 -8.17
N PRO A 83 -21.73 -2.22 -7.36
CA PRO A 83 -22.25 -3.14 -6.35
C PRO A 83 -22.62 -4.51 -6.95
N ASP A 84 -22.35 -5.60 -6.23
CA ASP A 84 -22.62 -6.97 -6.70
C ASP A 84 -24.09 -7.21 -7.10
N LYS A 85 -25.02 -6.44 -6.52
CA LYS A 85 -26.46 -6.51 -6.83
C LYS A 85 -26.82 -5.86 -8.17
N GLU A 86 -25.95 -4.99 -8.69
CA GLU A 86 -26.18 -4.16 -9.88
C GLU A 86 -25.36 -4.63 -11.10
N ARG A 87 -24.46 -5.61 -10.91
CA ARG A 87 -23.70 -6.24 -11.98
C ARG A 87 -24.07 -7.71 -12.16
N LYS A 88 -24.25 -8.15 -13.41
CA LYS A 88 -24.55 -9.55 -13.73
C LYS A 88 -23.64 -10.06 -14.85
N LYS A 89 -22.85 -11.11 -14.56
CA LYS A 89 -22.01 -11.78 -15.55
C LYS A 89 -22.85 -12.41 -16.66
N LEU A 90 -22.49 -12.16 -17.90
CA LEU A 90 -23.22 -12.64 -19.08
C LEU A 90 -22.61 -13.93 -19.64
N GLY A 91 -23.39 -15.01 -19.57
CA GLY A 91 -23.04 -16.29 -20.15
C GLY A 91 -23.12 -16.25 -21.69
N PRO A 92 -22.18 -16.89 -22.42
CA PRO A 92 -22.03 -16.75 -23.88
C PRO A 92 -23.23 -17.28 -24.69
N ALA A 93 -23.94 -18.30 -24.19
CA ALA A 93 -25.13 -18.86 -24.86
C ALA A 93 -26.42 -18.09 -24.53
N THR A 94 -26.37 -17.07 -23.67
CA THR A 94 -27.56 -16.30 -23.29
C THR A 94 -27.98 -15.41 -24.45
N ARG A 95 -29.29 -15.39 -24.77
CA ARG A 95 -29.86 -14.46 -25.77
C ARG A 95 -29.97 -13.06 -25.19
N LEU A 96 -29.70 -12.04 -26.00
CA LEU A 96 -29.70 -10.64 -25.55
C LEU A 96 -31.09 -10.18 -25.08
N SER A 97 -32.16 -10.61 -25.76
CA SER A 97 -33.55 -10.35 -25.37
C SER A 97 -33.96 -10.90 -23.99
N LYS A 98 -33.18 -11.83 -23.41
CA LYS A 98 -33.41 -12.32 -22.03
C LYS A 98 -32.68 -11.49 -20.98
N VAL A 99 -31.71 -10.68 -21.39
CA VAL A 99 -30.77 -9.98 -20.52
C VAL A 99 -31.09 -8.49 -20.48
N PHE A 100 -31.43 -7.92 -21.63
CA PHE A 100 -31.74 -6.52 -21.81
C PHE A 100 -33.24 -6.36 -22.13
N PRO A 101 -33.94 -5.42 -21.46
CA PRO A 101 -35.30 -5.05 -21.85
C PRO A 101 -35.33 -4.43 -23.25
N GLU A 102 -36.51 -4.36 -23.87
CA GLU A 102 -36.67 -3.71 -25.18
C GLU A 102 -36.36 -2.21 -25.12
N ASP A 103 -36.77 -1.55 -24.03
CA ASP A 103 -36.47 -0.15 -23.76
C ASP A 103 -35.33 -0.05 -22.73
N LEU A 104 -34.16 0.34 -23.19
CA LEU A 104 -33.00 0.63 -22.35
C LEU A 104 -32.98 2.11 -21.96
N PRO A 105 -32.59 2.45 -20.71
CA PRO A 105 -32.41 3.85 -20.33
C PRO A 105 -31.39 4.54 -21.24
N GLU A 106 -31.72 5.73 -21.73
CA GLU A 106 -30.76 6.58 -22.45
C GLU A 106 -29.60 6.98 -21.51
N ASP A 107 -28.44 7.30 -22.10
CA ASP A 107 -27.25 7.80 -21.38
C ASP A 107 -26.80 6.93 -20.20
N THR A 108 -26.85 5.61 -20.37
CA THR A 108 -26.45 4.65 -19.33
C THR A 108 -25.52 3.59 -19.93
N VAL A 109 -24.39 3.30 -19.30
CA VAL A 109 -23.55 2.16 -19.68
C VAL A 109 -24.30 0.86 -19.39
N HIS A 110 -24.43 0.01 -20.41
CA HIS A 110 -25.18 -1.24 -20.33
C HIS A 110 -24.27 -2.46 -20.18
N VAL A 111 -23.05 -2.38 -20.71
CA VAL A 111 -22.08 -3.49 -20.72
C VAL A 111 -20.69 -3.02 -20.33
N ILE A 112 -20.09 -3.68 -19.32
CA ILE A 112 -18.65 -3.58 -19.05
C ILE A 112 -17.93 -4.80 -19.63
N ILE A 113 -16.83 -4.55 -20.34
CA ILE A 113 -15.97 -5.55 -20.99
C ILE A 113 -14.70 -5.72 -20.16
N GLN A 114 -14.54 -6.90 -19.56
CA GLN A 114 -13.36 -7.26 -18.78
C GLN A 114 -12.42 -8.17 -19.58
N ARG A 115 -11.14 -7.79 -19.67
CA ARG A 115 -10.08 -8.58 -20.30
C ARG A 115 -9.63 -9.75 -19.39
N PRO A 116 -9.17 -10.87 -19.96
CA PRO A 116 -8.57 -11.95 -19.19
C PRO A 116 -7.25 -11.49 -18.54
N PRO A 117 -6.91 -11.97 -17.34
CA PRO A 117 -5.62 -11.65 -16.70
C PRO A 117 -4.46 -12.21 -17.53
N SER A 118 -3.48 -11.36 -17.85
CA SER A 118 -2.34 -11.72 -18.71
C SER A 118 -1.48 -12.80 -18.06
N VAL A 119 -1.38 -13.98 -18.70
CA VAL A 119 -0.54 -15.09 -18.23
C VAL A 119 0.89 -14.89 -18.78
N PRO A 120 1.96 -14.89 -17.94
CA PRO A 120 3.32 -14.84 -18.44
C PRO A 120 3.68 -16.16 -19.15
N ALA A 121 4.04 -16.08 -20.44
CA ALA A 121 4.44 -17.24 -21.22
C ALA A 121 5.74 -17.88 -20.69
N HIS A 122 5.74 -19.20 -20.61
CA HIS A 122 6.88 -20.06 -20.29
C HIS A 122 8.10 -19.77 -21.18
N VAL A 123 9.25 -19.48 -20.55
CA VAL A 123 10.57 -19.68 -21.17
C VAL A 123 11.47 -20.40 -20.16
N PRO A 124 12.21 -21.46 -20.56
CA PRO A 124 13.05 -22.23 -19.66
C PRO A 124 14.36 -21.49 -19.34
N ALA A 125 14.84 -21.63 -18.11
CA ALA A 125 16.19 -21.24 -17.70
C ALA A 125 17.12 -22.49 -17.72
N PRO A 126 18.44 -22.37 -17.54
CA PRO A 126 19.30 -21.17 -17.57
C PRO A 126 20.55 -21.37 -18.44
N LEU A 127 21.33 -20.32 -18.70
CA LEU A 127 22.80 -20.45 -18.67
C LEU A 127 23.45 -19.14 -18.22
N SER A 128 24.46 -19.35 -17.39
CA SER A 128 25.27 -18.43 -16.61
C SER A 128 26.04 -17.42 -17.46
N GLY A 129 26.29 -16.23 -16.89
CA GLY A 129 27.42 -15.38 -17.26
C GLY A 129 27.04 -13.92 -17.46
N TYR A 130 27.36 -13.09 -16.46
CA TYR A 130 28.01 -11.77 -16.55
C TYR A 130 27.53 -10.82 -15.44
N LEU A 131 28.51 -10.45 -14.63
CA LEU A 131 28.46 -9.43 -13.60
C LEU A 131 28.23 -8.03 -14.21
N SER A 132 27.48 -7.23 -13.46
CA SER A 132 27.57 -5.78 -13.25
C SER A 132 28.08 -4.89 -14.40
N ASP A 133 27.25 -3.98 -14.91
CA ASP A 133 27.37 -2.52 -14.75
C ASP A 133 26.28 -1.80 -15.56
N GLY A 134 25.95 -0.57 -15.18
CA GLY A 134 25.37 0.41 -16.09
C GLY A 134 23.88 0.67 -15.93
N SER A 135 23.57 1.69 -15.14
CA SER A 135 22.46 2.62 -15.30
C SER A 135 21.94 2.67 -16.75
N ARG A 136 20.73 2.16 -16.99
CA ARG A 136 19.98 2.43 -18.22
C ARG A 136 18.67 3.14 -17.89
N PRO A 137 18.22 4.09 -18.73
CA PRO A 137 17.06 4.92 -18.45
C PRO A 137 15.82 4.03 -18.32
N GLY A 138 15.02 4.30 -17.28
CA GLY A 138 13.78 3.60 -17.04
C GLY A 138 12.87 3.66 -18.26
N THR A 139 12.14 2.57 -18.50
CA THR A 139 11.00 2.52 -19.40
C THR A 139 10.13 3.76 -19.20
N PRO A 140 9.61 4.40 -20.26
CA PRO A 140 8.73 5.56 -20.11
C PRO A 140 7.56 5.21 -19.20
N LEU A 141 7.42 5.99 -18.14
CA LEU A 141 6.32 5.90 -17.20
C LEU A 141 5.01 6.24 -17.93
N SER A 142 3.90 5.57 -17.60
CA SER A 142 2.65 5.64 -18.39
C SER A 142 1.86 6.95 -18.22
N GLY A 143 2.42 7.95 -17.54
CA GLY A 143 1.72 9.19 -17.17
C GLY A 143 0.77 9.01 -15.99
N ASP A 144 0.09 7.88 -15.91
CA ASP A 144 -0.73 7.46 -14.76
C ASP A 144 0.15 7.11 -13.54
N LEU A 145 0.03 7.93 -12.50
CA LEU A 145 0.75 7.80 -11.24
C LEU A 145 0.50 6.45 -10.54
N CYS A 146 -0.74 5.96 -10.54
CA CYS A 146 -1.12 4.72 -9.88
C CYS A 146 -0.45 3.54 -10.58
N ILE A 147 -0.57 3.46 -11.90
CA ILE A 147 0.05 2.41 -12.71
C ILE A 147 1.58 2.40 -12.50
N ASP A 148 2.19 3.58 -12.45
CA ASP A 148 3.63 3.71 -12.26
C ASP A 148 4.09 3.25 -10.88
N ILE A 149 3.35 3.60 -9.81
CA ILE A 149 3.59 3.09 -8.46
C ILE A 149 3.45 1.57 -8.42
N MET A 150 2.37 1.03 -9.00
CA MET A 150 2.12 -0.42 -9.02
C MET A 150 3.22 -1.17 -9.78
N LYS A 151 3.65 -0.68 -10.95
CA LYS A 151 4.79 -1.26 -11.69
C LYS A 151 6.07 -1.31 -10.85
N ILE A 152 6.37 -0.26 -10.09
CA ILE A 152 7.54 -0.21 -9.21
C ILE A 152 7.38 -1.23 -8.07
N ALA A 153 6.20 -1.29 -7.45
CA ALA A 153 5.88 -2.24 -6.38
C ALA A 153 5.95 -3.69 -6.88
N ASP A 154 5.33 -4.02 -8.01
CA ASP A 154 5.34 -5.35 -8.60
C ASP A 154 6.76 -5.82 -8.90
N LYS A 155 7.59 -4.94 -9.48
CA LYS A 155 9.01 -5.24 -9.71
C LYS A 155 9.78 -5.43 -8.40
N PHE A 156 9.44 -4.67 -7.36
CA PHE A 156 10.07 -4.78 -6.05
C PHE A 156 9.70 -6.11 -5.35
N PHE A 157 8.45 -6.53 -5.48
CA PHE A 157 7.88 -7.73 -4.85
C PHE A 157 7.88 -8.98 -5.75
N ALA A 158 8.43 -8.88 -6.96
CA ALA A 158 8.50 -9.98 -7.93
C ALA A 158 9.14 -11.24 -7.33
N THR A 159 8.66 -12.41 -7.76
CA THR A 159 9.24 -13.69 -7.37
C THR A 159 10.73 -13.74 -7.70
N GLY A 160 11.56 -14.13 -6.72
CA GLY A 160 13.03 -14.15 -6.86
C GLY A 160 13.70 -12.79 -6.67
N SER A 161 12.95 -11.73 -6.33
CA SER A 161 13.57 -10.49 -5.86
C SER A 161 14.18 -10.70 -4.47
N LYS A 162 15.37 -10.14 -4.26
CA LYS A 162 16.08 -10.22 -2.96
C LYS A 162 15.27 -9.67 -1.78
N HIS A 163 14.31 -8.78 -2.03
CA HIS A 163 13.43 -8.19 -1.00
C HIS A 163 12.23 -9.11 -0.75
N ALA A 164 11.59 -9.60 -1.82
CA ALA A 164 10.50 -10.57 -1.74
C ALA A 164 10.95 -11.84 -1.01
N ASP A 165 12.13 -12.38 -1.34
CA ASP A 165 12.66 -13.59 -0.71
C ASP A 165 12.83 -13.42 0.81
N VAL A 166 13.35 -12.26 1.24
CA VAL A 166 13.54 -11.94 2.67
C VAL A 166 12.20 -11.77 3.37
N LEU A 167 11.26 -11.03 2.76
CA LEU A 167 9.92 -10.83 3.32
C LEU A 167 9.15 -12.14 3.43
N ASN A 168 9.13 -12.96 2.37
CA ASN A 168 8.48 -14.28 2.38
C ASN A 168 9.08 -15.20 3.44
N SER A 169 10.41 -15.32 3.48
CA SER A 169 11.10 -16.11 4.51
C SER A 169 10.77 -15.61 5.91
N TYR A 170 10.67 -14.30 6.12
CA TYR A 170 10.34 -13.72 7.42
C TYR A 170 8.88 -13.94 7.82
N VAL A 171 7.95 -13.72 6.90
CA VAL A 171 6.50 -13.84 7.14
C VAL A 171 6.06 -15.30 7.29
N GLN A 172 6.76 -16.24 6.67
CA GLN A 172 6.51 -17.67 6.81
C GLN A 172 7.19 -18.29 8.05
N GLY A 173 7.93 -17.51 8.83
CA GLY A 173 8.64 -17.99 10.02
C GLY A 173 9.96 -18.71 9.74
N ASN A 174 10.41 -18.76 8.48
CA ASN A 174 11.65 -19.41 8.06
C ASN A 174 12.92 -18.58 8.32
N TYR A 175 12.76 -17.36 8.84
CA TYR A 175 13.85 -16.44 9.12
C TYR A 175 14.27 -16.50 10.59
N SER A 176 15.49 -16.96 10.84
CA SER A 176 16.04 -17.06 12.19
C SER A 176 16.29 -15.67 12.80
N LEU A 177 15.55 -15.34 13.86
CA LEU A 177 15.85 -14.17 14.68
C LEU A 177 17.00 -14.53 15.65
N PRO A 178 17.96 -13.62 15.87
CA PRO A 178 19.08 -13.85 16.76
C PRO A 178 18.56 -14.09 18.19
N THR A 179 19.15 -15.09 18.87
CA THR A 179 18.88 -15.30 20.29
C THR A 179 19.45 -14.14 21.09
N THR A 180 18.83 -13.87 22.24
CA THR A 180 19.21 -12.77 23.14
C THR A 180 20.66 -12.82 23.57
N THR A 181 21.43 -13.88 23.32
CA THR A 181 22.80 -14.10 23.82
C THR A 181 23.92 -13.64 22.90
N SER A 182 23.64 -13.24 21.64
CA SER A 182 24.66 -12.79 20.69
C SER A 182 24.37 -11.40 20.12
N GLY A 183 25.42 -10.63 19.86
CA GLY A 183 25.33 -9.32 19.22
C GLY A 183 24.70 -9.41 17.84
N VAL A 184 23.77 -8.51 17.54
CA VAL A 184 23.09 -8.47 16.24
C VAL A 184 23.76 -7.42 15.38
N ARG A 185 24.41 -7.86 14.30
CA ARG A 185 25.06 -6.96 13.33
C ARG A 185 24.02 -5.97 12.79
N GLY A 186 24.30 -4.68 12.92
CA GLY A 186 23.43 -3.61 12.40
C GLY A 186 22.40 -3.07 13.39
N LEU A 187 22.37 -3.51 14.65
CA LEU A 187 21.68 -2.78 15.72
C LEU A 187 22.62 -1.73 16.37
N PRO A 188 22.10 -0.60 16.87
CA PRO A 188 22.87 0.36 17.63
C PRO A 188 23.56 -0.34 18.81
N LYS A 189 24.84 -0.07 19.00
CA LYS A 189 25.59 -0.58 20.15
C LYS A 189 24.99 0.04 21.40
N VAL A 190 24.34 -0.76 22.24
CA VAL A 190 23.99 -0.32 23.60
C VAL A 190 25.30 -0.25 24.38
N VAL A 191 25.78 0.96 24.64
CA VAL A 191 26.96 1.18 25.49
C VAL A 191 26.63 0.66 26.89
N ARG A 192 27.28 -0.44 27.31
CA ARG A 192 27.19 -0.89 28.69
C ARG A 192 27.85 0.15 29.60
N ARG A 193 27.24 0.44 30.75
CA ARG A 193 27.95 1.06 31.87
C ARG A 193 28.87 0.00 32.50
N GLY A 194 30.16 0.01 32.14
CA GLY A 194 31.19 -0.90 32.70
C GLY A 194 32.30 -1.25 31.70
N THR A 195 33.46 -1.70 32.21
CA THR A 195 34.61 -2.19 31.42
C THR A 195 34.34 -3.58 30.84
N VAL A 196 34.76 -3.86 29.61
CA VAL A 196 34.50 -5.11 28.88
C VAL A 196 35.80 -5.71 28.34
N ASP A 197 35.97 -7.04 28.49
CA ASP A 197 37.10 -7.83 28.01
C ASP A 197 36.96 -8.39 26.57
N THR A 198 35.80 -8.27 25.90
CA THR A 198 35.63 -8.69 24.49
C THR A 198 34.70 -7.77 23.68
N LEU A 199 35.16 -7.36 22.49
CA LEU A 199 34.59 -6.22 21.74
C LEU A 199 33.26 -6.48 20.98
N ASP A 200 32.82 -7.73 20.78
CA ASP A 200 31.95 -8.05 19.62
C ASP A 200 30.67 -8.88 19.87
N SER A 201 30.24 -9.17 21.11
CA SER A 201 29.07 -10.05 21.30
C SER A 201 28.23 -9.75 22.55
N GLY A 202 27.55 -8.61 22.56
CA GLY A 202 26.59 -8.26 23.62
C GLY A 202 25.14 -8.67 23.29
N PRO A 203 24.36 -9.17 24.27
CA PRO A 203 22.93 -9.46 24.12
C PRO A 203 22.14 -8.20 23.72
N SER A 204 21.27 -8.30 22.71
CA SER A 204 20.35 -7.21 22.38
C SER A 204 19.11 -7.26 23.28
N LEU A 205 18.96 -6.25 24.15
CA LEU A 205 17.76 -6.06 24.97
C LEU A 205 16.50 -5.87 24.12
N LEU A 206 16.64 -5.58 22.83
CA LEU A 206 15.53 -5.47 21.90
C LEU A 206 14.77 -6.80 21.78
N PHE A 207 15.47 -7.93 21.72
CA PHE A 207 14.83 -9.26 21.60
C PHE A 207 14.51 -9.88 22.97
N LEU A 208 14.98 -9.27 24.06
CA LEU A 208 14.65 -9.74 25.40
C LEU A 208 13.19 -9.45 25.67
N ASP A 209 12.44 -10.50 26.01
CA ASP A 209 11.11 -10.39 26.59
C ASP A 209 10.08 -9.64 25.72
N LEU A 210 10.25 -9.60 24.39
CA LEU A 210 9.25 -8.99 23.50
C LEU A 210 7.89 -9.66 23.68
N PRO A 211 6.78 -8.89 23.71
CA PRO A 211 5.46 -9.50 23.82
C PRO A 211 5.19 -10.29 22.54
N HIS A 212 4.90 -11.58 22.71
CA HIS A 212 4.25 -12.36 21.67
C HIS A 212 2.75 -12.14 21.80
N PRO A 213 2.05 -11.78 20.71
CA PRO A 213 0.61 -11.77 20.76
C PRO A 213 0.12 -13.19 21.07
N PRO A 214 -0.94 -13.29 21.88
CA PRO A 214 -1.48 -14.57 22.31
C PRO A 214 -1.80 -15.46 21.10
N LEU A 215 -1.38 -16.74 21.15
CA LEU A 215 -1.62 -17.72 20.08
C LEU A 215 -3.11 -18.09 19.97
N SER A 216 -3.91 -17.70 20.97
CA SER A 216 -5.34 -17.96 21.07
C SER A 216 -6.06 -16.88 21.90
N THR A 217 -7.37 -16.73 21.74
CA THR A 217 -8.23 -15.76 22.46
C THR A 217 -8.30 -15.95 23.99
N GLY A 218 -7.53 -16.87 24.57
CA GLY A 218 -7.45 -17.14 26.01
C GLY A 218 -6.07 -16.86 26.65
N ASP A 219 -5.01 -16.64 25.86
CA ASP A 219 -3.69 -16.36 26.42
C ASP A 219 -3.66 -14.93 26.97
N ALA A 220 -3.47 -14.80 28.27
CA ALA A 220 -3.40 -13.51 28.93
C ALA A 220 -2.15 -12.75 28.45
N VAL A 221 -2.34 -11.54 27.90
CA VAL A 221 -1.24 -10.57 27.71
C VAL A 221 -0.49 -10.47 29.05
N PRO A 222 0.84 -10.71 29.09
CA PRO A 222 1.56 -10.73 30.35
C PRO A 222 1.35 -9.42 31.14
N GLU A 223 1.14 -9.52 32.45
CA GLU A 223 0.83 -8.40 33.38
C GLU A 223 1.73 -7.16 33.20
N ARG A 224 3.03 -7.37 32.92
CA ARG A 224 3.99 -6.29 32.67
C ARG A 224 3.67 -5.41 31.45
N PHE A 225 2.84 -5.90 30.53
CA PHE A 225 2.39 -5.16 29.34
C PHE A 225 1.05 -4.48 29.56
N ARG A 226 0.20 -5.00 30.46
CA ARG A 226 -1.00 -4.30 30.97
C ARG A 226 -0.64 -3.04 31.76
N SER A 227 0.55 -3.02 32.34
CA SER A 227 1.13 -1.89 33.05
C SER A 227 1.93 -0.93 32.15
N ASN A 228 1.86 -1.07 30.82
CA ASN A 228 2.48 -0.09 29.91
C ASN A 228 1.73 1.24 30.02
N ILE A 229 2.32 2.18 30.77
CA ILE A 229 1.79 3.51 31.04
C ILE A 229 1.44 4.25 29.75
N LEU A 230 2.17 4.04 28.65
CA LEU A 230 1.86 4.69 27.38
C LEU A 230 0.54 4.19 26.81
N LEU A 231 0.25 2.89 26.89
CA LEU A 231 -1.03 2.35 26.40
C LEU A 231 -2.21 2.87 27.21
N SER A 232 -2.11 2.83 28.54
CA SER A 232 -3.18 3.32 29.40
C SER A 232 -3.45 4.82 29.21
N VAL A 233 -2.39 5.61 29.02
CA VAL A 233 -2.52 7.03 28.68
C VAL A 233 -3.16 7.21 27.29
N LEU A 234 -2.72 6.47 26.28
CA LEU A 234 -3.28 6.55 24.92
C LEU A 234 -4.75 6.15 24.83
N GLU A 235 -5.21 5.23 25.68
CA GLU A 235 -6.62 4.82 25.75
C GLU A 235 -7.51 5.87 26.44
N GLY A 236 -6.96 6.60 27.41
CA GLY A 236 -7.68 7.65 28.14
C GLY A 236 -7.62 9.05 27.51
N MET A 237 -6.75 9.28 26.53
CA MET A 237 -6.56 10.60 25.92
C MET A 237 -7.52 10.86 24.77
N GLN A 238 -8.10 12.06 24.74
CA GLN A 238 -8.79 12.58 23.56
C GLN A 238 -7.84 13.15 22.49
N ALA A 239 -6.62 13.55 22.89
CA ALA A 239 -5.63 14.06 21.96
C ALA A 239 -5.13 12.96 21.01
N GLN A 240 -4.83 13.33 19.76
CA GLN A 240 -4.30 12.41 18.76
C GLN A 240 -2.79 12.17 18.92
N ASP A 241 -2.09 13.12 19.56
CA ASP A 241 -0.64 13.11 19.71
C ASP A 241 -0.23 12.96 21.18
N LEU A 242 0.76 12.09 21.43
CA LEU A 242 1.37 11.90 22.75
C LEU A 242 2.88 12.13 22.63
N PRO A 243 3.40 13.30 23.06
CA PRO A 243 4.83 13.51 23.13
C PRO A 243 5.44 12.73 24.30
N VAL A 244 6.52 11.99 24.05
CA VAL A 244 7.21 11.18 25.06
C VAL A 244 8.58 11.76 25.33
N PHE A 245 8.72 12.42 26.49
CA PHE A 245 9.98 13.03 26.93
C PHE A 245 10.68 12.20 28.00
N GLY A 246 12.00 12.38 28.12
CA GLY A 246 12.81 11.73 29.14
C GLY A 246 14.30 11.77 28.81
N VAL A 247 15.13 11.44 29.80
CA VAL A 247 16.59 11.44 29.66
C VAL A 247 17.12 10.31 28.78
N SER A 248 18.35 10.42 28.31
CA SER A 248 18.99 9.33 27.55
C SER A 248 19.06 8.05 28.39
N GLY A 249 18.77 6.90 27.77
CA GLY A 249 18.79 5.59 28.42
C GLY A 249 17.60 5.28 29.34
N CYS A 250 16.59 6.14 29.47
CA CYS A 250 15.42 5.87 30.32
C CYS A 250 14.37 4.93 29.70
N GLY A 251 14.66 4.33 28.53
CA GLY A 251 13.81 3.32 27.92
C GLY A 251 12.70 3.81 26.98
N LYS A 252 12.65 5.11 26.62
CA LYS A 252 11.61 5.68 25.73
C LYS A 252 11.36 4.86 24.47
N THR A 253 12.43 4.62 23.71
CA THR A 253 12.39 3.86 22.45
C THR A 253 11.88 2.45 22.70
N ARG A 254 12.32 1.80 23.78
CA ARG A 254 11.84 0.46 24.15
C ARG A 254 10.34 0.47 24.44
N SER A 255 9.86 1.43 25.23
CA SER A 255 8.43 1.54 25.56
C SER A 255 7.57 1.74 24.31
N MET A 256 8.02 2.56 23.35
CA MET A 256 7.33 2.73 22.06
C MET A 256 7.31 1.44 21.23
N ILE A 257 8.41 0.68 21.22
CA ILE A 257 8.49 -0.61 20.54
C ILE A 257 7.56 -1.62 21.20
N ASP A 258 7.48 -1.65 22.54
CA ASP A 258 6.56 -2.51 23.27
C ASP A 258 5.09 -2.19 22.90
N VAL A 259 4.73 -0.91 22.76
CA VAL A 259 3.41 -0.49 22.25
C VAL A 259 3.15 -1.07 20.86
N LEU A 260 4.11 -0.94 19.93
CA LEU A 260 3.95 -1.44 18.56
C LEU A 260 3.98 -2.98 18.44
N CYS A 261 4.53 -3.67 19.44
CA CYS A 261 4.42 -5.11 19.51
C CYS A 261 3.03 -5.56 19.96
N LEU A 262 2.34 -4.75 20.77
CA LEU A 262 0.98 -5.00 21.28
C LEU A 262 -0.12 -4.46 20.37
N GLN A 263 0.16 -3.43 19.57
CA GLN A 263 -0.80 -2.79 18.67
C GLN A 263 -0.16 -2.57 17.30
N TRP A 264 -0.90 -2.81 16.22
CA TRP A 264 -0.41 -2.57 14.87
C TRP A 264 -0.11 -1.09 14.63
N GLY A 265 0.99 -0.79 13.95
CA GLY A 265 1.40 0.57 13.69
C GLY A 265 2.75 0.70 12.99
N PHE A 266 3.20 1.93 12.81
CA PHE A 266 4.40 2.26 12.05
C PHE A 266 5.44 2.94 12.94
N TYR A 267 6.71 2.55 12.78
CA TYR A 267 7.84 3.10 13.51
C TYR A 267 8.79 3.86 12.59
N PHE A 268 8.78 5.18 12.63
CA PHE A 268 9.74 6.00 11.92
C PHE A 268 10.81 6.51 12.86
N ASN A 269 12.04 6.63 12.38
CA ASN A 269 13.14 7.20 13.12
C ASN A 269 13.82 8.28 12.26
N ALA A 270 13.98 9.48 12.82
CA ALA A 270 14.63 10.59 12.13
C ALA A 270 16.17 10.59 12.27
N SER A 271 16.74 9.72 13.11
CA SER A 271 18.19 9.63 13.33
C SER A 271 18.86 8.58 12.42
N LYS A 272 20.05 8.89 11.89
CA LYS A 272 20.85 8.02 11.00
C LYS A 272 21.48 6.80 11.69
N ASN A 273 21.75 6.88 12.99
CA ASN A 273 22.56 5.89 13.71
C ASN A 273 21.80 5.21 14.86
N ASP A 274 20.48 5.15 14.76
CA ASP A 274 19.60 4.53 15.75
C ASP A 274 18.78 3.39 15.12
N LEU A 275 17.90 2.75 15.90
CA LEU A 275 16.95 1.74 15.43
C LEU A 275 16.02 2.31 14.36
N GLY A 276 15.57 1.47 13.43
CA GLY A 276 14.64 1.90 12.39
C GLY A 276 15.28 2.06 11.02
N SER A 277 14.43 1.95 9.99
CA SER A 277 14.77 2.27 8.59
C SER A 277 15.35 3.68 8.48
N ASP A 278 16.33 3.83 7.58
CA ASP A 278 16.93 5.11 7.20
C ASP A 278 15.96 5.99 6.38
N ASP A 279 14.77 5.49 6.01
CA ASP A 279 13.84 6.14 5.08
C ASP A 279 13.46 7.58 5.47
N LEU A 280 13.08 7.82 6.72
CA LEU A 280 12.67 9.14 7.19
C LEU A 280 13.88 10.09 7.31
N TYR A 281 15.01 9.60 7.81
CA TYR A 281 16.25 10.38 7.84
C TYR A 281 16.68 10.80 6.42
N ARG A 282 16.61 9.88 5.45
CA ARG A 282 16.93 10.17 4.04
C ARG A 282 15.91 11.09 3.39
N LEU A 283 14.63 10.94 3.69
CA LEU A 283 13.61 11.89 3.28
C LEU A 283 13.96 13.30 3.78
N ALA A 284 14.34 13.45 5.05
CA ALA A 284 14.70 14.74 5.62
C ALA A 284 15.90 15.36 4.89
N ASP A 285 16.96 14.58 4.62
CA ASP A 285 18.11 15.05 3.81
C ASP A 285 17.68 15.44 2.38
N PHE A 286 16.87 14.62 1.71
CA PHE A 286 16.40 14.91 0.35
C PHE A 286 15.54 16.17 0.24
N VAL A 287 14.71 16.43 1.26
CA VAL A 287 13.91 17.65 1.32
C VAL A 287 14.81 18.85 1.59
N ASP A 288 15.75 18.73 2.54
CA ASP A 288 16.73 19.76 2.90
C ASP A 288 17.65 20.16 1.74
N ASP A 289 18.00 19.22 0.86
CA ASP A 289 18.76 19.52 -0.36
C ASP A 289 17.92 20.36 -1.35
N LYS A 290 16.63 20.05 -1.48
CA LYS A 290 15.72 20.67 -2.47
C LYS A 290 15.10 22.00 -2.01
N THR A 291 15.16 22.32 -0.71
CA THR A 291 14.62 23.57 -0.14
C THR A 291 15.41 24.80 -0.56
N SER A 292 16.70 24.65 -0.89
CA SER A 292 17.58 25.75 -1.28
C SER A 292 17.17 26.49 -2.57
N GLU A 293 16.36 25.85 -3.43
CA GLU A 293 16.03 26.33 -4.78
C GLU A 293 14.56 26.75 -4.95
N ASN A 294 13.72 26.61 -3.92
CA ASN A 294 12.27 26.60 -4.07
C ASN A 294 11.54 27.56 -3.11
N THR A 295 10.32 27.95 -3.47
CA THR A 295 9.46 28.77 -2.59
C THR A 295 8.99 27.97 -1.38
N VAL A 296 8.65 28.66 -0.29
CA VAL A 296 8.17 28.04 0.97
C VAL A 296 6.94 27.13 0.73
N SER A 297 6.03 27.54 -0.15
CA SER A 297 4.86 26.75 -0.53
C SER A 297 5.22 25.51 -1.35
N ALA A 298 6.14 25.64 -2.32
CA ALA A 298 6.64 24.53 -3.12
C ALA A 298 7.41 23.52 -2.25
N ASN A 299 8.23 23.99 -1.32
CA ASN A 299 8.92 23.16 -0.32
C ASN A 299 7.94 22.35 0.52
N THR A 300 6.89 23.02 1.00
CA THR A 300 5.84 22.38 1.81
C THR A 300 5.10 21.31 1.03
N LEU A 301 4.73 21.60 -0.22
CA LEU A 301 4.05 20.63 -1.08
C LEU A 301 4.96 19.44 -1.42
N PHE A 302 6.23 19.70 -1.74
CA PHE A 302 7.21 18.66 -2.01
C PHE A 302 7.42 17.76 -0.79
N ALA A 303 7.67 18.34 0.38
CA ALA A 303 7.83 17.59 1.63
C ALA A 303 6.61 16.73 1.96
N LYS A 304 5.40 17.27 1.81
CA LYS A 304 4.14 16.52 1.98
C LYS A 304 4.06 15.32 1.02
N ASN A 305 4.29 15.55 -0.27
CA ASN A 305 4.23 14.47 -1.27
C ASN A 305 5.26 13.38 -1.01
N MET A 306 6.50 13.75 -0.68
CA MET A 306 7.55 12.76 -0.40
C MET A 306 7.31 12.01 0.92
N THR A 307 6.70 12.67 1.92
CA THR A 307 6.25 12.01 3.16
C THR A 307 5.13 11.01 2.88
N LEU A 308 4.17 11.36 2.02
CA LEU A 308 3.12 10.45 1.58
C LEU A 308 3.68 9.24 0.82
N LEU A 309 4.67 9.43 -0.06
CA LEU A 309 5.36 8.31 -0.73
C LEU A 309 6.09 7.40 0.26
N LEU A 310 6.76 7.97 1.26
CA LEU A 310 7.40 7.20 2.32
C LEU A 310 6.38 6.37 3.10
N PHE A 311 5.23 6.96 3.47
CA PHE A 311 4.17 6.22 4.15
C PHE A 311 3.55 5.14 3.26
N LEU A 312 3.28 5.46 1.99
CA LEU A 312 2.80 4.50 0.99
C LEU A 312 3.74 3.31 0.83
N SER A 313 5.06 3.55 0.82
CA SER A 313 6.07 2.49 0.76
C SER A 313 5.88 1.49 1.90
N ARG A 314 5.64 1.98 3.12
CA ARG A 314 5.42 1.12 4.29
C ARG A 314 4.08 0.40 4.24
N LEU A 315 3.04 1.06 3.73
CA LEU A 315 1.72 0.44 3.53
C LEU A 315 1.80 -0.71 2.52
N LEU A 316 2.44 -0.50 1.38
CA LEU A 316 2.63 -1.52 0.35
C LEU A 316 3.41 -2.74 0.89
N ILE A 317 4.46 -2.51 1.68
CA ILE A 317 5.22 -3.60 2.32
C ILE A 317 4.36 -4.36 3.34
N LEU A 318 3.60 -3.64 4.18
CA LEU A 318 2.70 -4.28 5.13
C LEU A 318 1.63 -5.11 4.41
N ASN A 319 1.00 -4.55 3.38
CA ASN A 319 -0.03 -5.23 2.61
C ASN A 319 0.53 -6.46 1.88
N TYR A 320 1.75 -6.37 1.34
CA TYR A 320 2.46 -7.53 0.80
C TYR A 320 2.63 -8.63 1.84
N CYS A 321 3.16 -8.31 3.03
CA CYS A 321 3.35 -9.27 4.11
C CYS A 321 2.03 -9.93 4.54
N LEU A 322 0.94 -9.15 4.61
CA LEU A 322 -0.37 -9.68 4.96
C LEU A 322 -0.96 -10.60 3.90
N ARG A 323 -0.49 -10.54 2.65
CA ARG A 323 -0.91 -11.44 1.56
C ARG A 323 -0.01 -12.65 1.35
N VAL A 324 1.12 -12.74 2.04
CA VAL A 324 1.98 -13.92 1.96
C VAL A 324 1.22 -15.13 2.52
N PRO A 325 1.19 -16.28 1.81
CA PRO A 325 0.51 -17.47 2.28
C PRO A 325 1.04 -17.92 3.64
N GLY A 326 0.12 -18.15 4.58
CA GLY A 326 0.47 -18.55 5.94
C GLY A 326 0.94 -17.40 6.85
N CYS A 327 0.64 -16.14 6.50
CA CYS A 327 1.03 -14.99 7.30
C CYS A 327 0.48 -15.07 8.75
N ARG A 328 -0.78 -15.46 8.94
CA ARG A 328 -1.44 -15.47 10.27
C ARG A 328 -0.73 -16.34 11.29
N GLN A 329 -0.08 -17.41 10.84
CA GLN A 329 0.57 -18.38 11.71
C GLN A 329 1.80 -17.78 12.39
N THR A 330 2.45 -16.79 11.79
CA THR A 330 3.71 -16.26 12.34
C THR A 330 3.78 -14.73 12.37
N PHE A 331 3.24 -14.03 11.38
CA PHE A 331 3.38 -12.60 11.18
C PHE A 331 2.41 -11.76 12.01
N SER A 332 2.88 -11.37 13.19
CA SER A 332 2.15 -10.55 14.14
C SER A 332 2.58 -9.08 14.17
N SER A 333 1.85 -8.24 14.93
CA SER A 333 2.25 -6.87 15.23
C SER A 333 3.68 -6.76 15.77
N ALA A 334 4.11 -7.70 16.62
CA ALA A 334 5.48 -7.76 17.13
C ALA A 334 6.51 -8.04 16.02
N ARG A 335 6.20 -8.93 15.08
CA ARG A 335 7.08 -9.17 13.93
C ARG A 335 7.07 -7.99 12.96
N TRP A 336 5.94 -7.33 12.79
CA TRP A 336 5.85 -6.10 12.02
C TRP A 336 6.67 -4.95 12.65
N ALA A 337 6.62 -4.79 13.97
CA ALA A 337 7.46 -3.84 14.69
C ALA A 337 8.95 -4.17 14.50
N LEU A 338 9.34 -5.45 14.68
CA LEU A 338 10.71 -5.94 14.48
C LEU A 338 11.25 -5.67 13.07
N LEU A 339 10.44 -5.91 12.05
CA LEU A 339 10.82 -5.63 10.66
C LEU A 339 11.23 -4.16 10.50
N GLN A 340 10.47 -3.23 11.11
CA GLN A 340 10.69 -1.79 11.04
C GLN A 340 11.89 -1.31 11.88
N VAL A 341 12.12 -1.85 13.07
CA VAL A 341 13.20 -1.41 13.98
C VAL A 341 14.56 -2.03 13.67
N CYS A 342 14.57 -3.18 12.98
CA CYS A 342 15.78 -3.92 12.62
C CYS A 342 16.00 -3.99 11.10
N PRO A 343 15.91 -2.88 10.33
CA PRO A 343 15.90 -2.93 8.87
C PRO A 343 17.16 -3.59 8.28
N ASN A 344 18.32 -3.45 8.92
CA ASN A 344 19.59 -4.03 8.49
C ASN A 344 19.54 -5.57 8.39
N MET A 345 18.71 -6.22 9.22
CA MET A 345 18.46 -7.66 9.10
C MET A 345 17.65 -7.98 7.84
N PHE A 346 16.82 -7.05 7.38
CA PHE A 346 15.86 -7.25 6.30
C PHE A 346 16.23 -6.48 5.03
N LYS A 347 17.53 -6.22 4.82
CA LYS A 347 18.07 -5.46 3.67
C LYS A 347 17.43 -4.08 3.49
N ASP A 348 16.98 -3.49 4.60
CA ASP A 348 16.21 -2.25 4.67
C ASP A 348 15.19 -2.13 3.55
N VAL A 349 14.25 -3.09 3.49
CA VAL A 349 13.17 -3.13 2.50
C VAL A 349 12.39 -1.81 2.40
N PHE A 350 12.28 -1.08 3.52
CA PHE A 350 11.56 0.19 3.60
C PHE A 350 12.30 1.28 2.82
N LEU A 351 13.58 1.50 3.13
CA LEU A 351 14.40 2.43 2.37
C LEU A 351 14.53 2.00 0.90
N GLY A 352 14.63 0.68 0.65
CA GLY A 352 14.74 0.11 -0.67
C GLY A 352 13.55 0.44 -1.58
N LEU A 353 12.31 0.26 -1.09
CA LEU A 353 11.11 0.61 -1.84
C LEU A 353 10.92 2.13 -1.91
N PHE A 354 11.09 2.83 -0.78
CA PHE A 354 10.93 4.28 -0.73
C PHE A 354 11.86 4.98 -1.73
N ARG A 355 13.15 4.60 -1.80
CA ARG A 355 14.08 5.18 -2.77
C ARG A 355 13.64 4.96 -4.21
N LYS A 356 13.17 3.76 -4.57
CA LYS A 356 12.70 3.47 -5.93
C LYS A 356 11.49 4.33 -6.31
N LEU A 357 10.56 4.52 -5.37
CA LEU A 357 9.42 5.39 -5.58
C LEU A 357 9.86 6.86 -5.66
N TYR A 358 10.66 7.32 -4.69
CA TYR A 358 11.20 8.68 -4.64
C TYR A 358 11.93 9.05 -5.94
N ASP A 359 12.88 8.23 -6.40
CA ASP A 359 13.69 8.53 -7.58
C ASP A 359 12.86 8.68 -8.86
N GLN A 360 11.73 7.96 -8.97
CA GLN A 360 10.83 8.02 -10.12
C GLN A 360 9.79 9.14 -10.02
N MET A 361 9.49 9.61 -8.81
CA MET A 361 8.38 10.53 -8.55
C MET A 361 8.82 11.95 -8.19
N LYS A 362 10.05 12.15 -7.70
CA LYS A 362 10.52 13.44 -7.16
C LYS A 362 10.47 14.63 -8.14
N GLU A 363 10.50 14.35 -9.44
CA GLU A 363 10.44 15.37 -10.51
C GLU A 363 9.03 15.55 -11.08
N ARG A 364 8.03 14.79 -10.61
CA ARG A 364 6.65 14.94 -11.08
C ARG A 364 5.98 16.14 -10.44
N THR A 365 5.31 16.94 -11.26
CA THR A 365 4.60 18.15 -10.84
C THR A 365 3.19 17.85 -10.33
N ASN A 366 2.59 16.71 -10.68
CA ASN A 366 1.17 16.39 -10.45
C ASN A 366 0.93 15.27 -9.43
N LEU A 367 1.72 15.21 -8.34
CA LEU A 367 1.51 14.21 -7.28
C LEU A 367 0.29 14.55 -6.40
N GLY A 368 0.30 15.75 -5.80
CA GLY A 368 -0.78 16.39 -5.05
C GLY A 368 -1.87 15.48 -4.48
N SER A 369 -3.12 15.73 -4.88
CA SER A 369 -4.31 15.03 -4.40
C SER A 369 -4.37 13.57 -4.85
N VAL A 370 -3.85 13.23 -6.03
CA VAL A 370 -3.86 11.87 -6.58
C VAL A 370 -3.06 10.94 -5.69
N LEU A 371 -1.83 11.33 -5.32
CA LEU A 371 -1.02 10.56 -4.39
C LEU A 371 -1.72 10.38 -3.03
N ALA A 372 -2.35 11.44 -2.52
CA ALA A 372 -3.08 11.37 -1.26
C ALA A 372 -4.27 10.39 -1.33
N SER A 373 -4.93 10.26 -2.49
CA SER A 373 -5.97 9.25 -2.72
C SER A 373 -5.35 7.85 -2.69
N ILE A 374 -4.29 7.60 -3.46
CA ILE A 374 -3.60 6.30 -3.51
C ILE A 374 -3.16 5.85 -2.12
N VAL A 375 -2.60 6.76 -1.32
CA VAL A 375 -2.19 6.48 0.06
C VAL A 375 -3.40 6.13 0.95
N ARG A 376 -4.52 6.85 0.78
CA ARG A 376 -5.75 6.59 1.53
C ARG A 376 -6.34 5.23 1.17
N ASP A 377 -6.39 4.90 -0.11
CA ASP A 377 -6.96 3.65 -0.61
C ASP A 377 -6.13 2.46 -0.14
N GLU A 378 -4.80 2.57 -0.22
CA GLU A 378 -3.90 1.54 0.30
C GLU A 378 -3.99 1.41 1.84
N PHE A 379 -4.15 2.54 2.56
CA PHE A 379 -4.37 2.53 4.01
C PHE A 379 -5.67 1.82 4.40
N VAL A 380 -6.76 2.07 3.66
CA VAL A 380 -8.04 1.37 3.85
C VAL A 380 -7.85 -0.13 3.56
N SER A 381 -7.21 -0.48 2.44
CA SER A 381 -6.92 -1.87 2.07
C SER A 381 -6.15 -2.62 3.16
N VAL A 382 -5.11 -2.01 3.73
CA VAL A 382 -4.34 -2.59 4.84
C VAL A 382 -5.22 -2.82 6.08
N ARG A 383 -6.08 -1.85 6.45
CA ARG A 383 -6.96 -1.99 7.62
C ARG A 383 -8.00 -3.08 7.44
N GLU A 384 -8.63 -3.13 6.27
CA GLU A 384 -9.60 -4.17 5.93
C GLU A 384 -8.94 -5.55 5.93
N THR A 385 -7.74 -5.64 5.35
CA THR A 385 -6.95 -6.87 5.35
C THR A 385 -6.61 -7.30 6.78
N LEU A 386 -6.15 -6.40 7.65
CA LEU A 386 -5.88 -6.71 9.06
C LEU A 386 -7.13 -7.19 9.80
N ALA A 387 -8.27 -6.52 9.60
CA ALA A 387 -9.54 -6.91 10.21
C ALA A 387 -10.03 -8.28 9.71
N ALA A 388 -9.88 -8.58 8.41
CA ALA A 388 -10.22 -9.87 7.82
C ALA A 388 -9.33 -11.02 8.31
N HIS A 389 -8.08 -10.72 8.69
CA HIS A 389 -7.18 -11.70 9.29
C HIS A 389 -7.46 -11.97 10.76
N ASP A 390 -8.42 -11.28 11.41
CA ASP A 390 -8.88 -11.60 12.78
C ASP A 390 -7.70 -11.81 13.75
N TYR A 391 -6.76 -10.85 13.77
CA TYR A 391 -5.68 -10.84 14.75
C TYR A 391 -6.25 -10.46 16.13
N PRO A 392 -5.79 -11.08 17.23
CA PRO A 392 -6.40 -10.88 18.56
C PRO A 392 -6.33 -9.44 19.08
N ASN A 393 -5.43 -8.63 18.52
CA ASN A 393 -5.18 -7.24 18.90
C ASN A 393 -5.58 -6.23 17.82
N PHE A 394 -6.45 -6.61 16.87
CA PHE A 394 -6.92 -5.71 15.83
C PHE A 394 -8.39 -5.98 15.45
N SER A 395 -9.15 -4.90 15.28
CA SER A 395 -10.57 -4.88 14.87
C SER A 395 -10.84 -3.72 13.92
N SER A 396 -12.06 -3.63 13.34
CA SER A 396 -12.46 -2.50 12.49
C SER A 396 -12.34 -1.14 13.18
N GLU A 397 -12.52 -1.10 14.50
CA GLU A 397 -12.43 0.11 15.33
C GLU A 397 -10.99 0.41 15.78
N SER A 398 -10.07 -0.54 15.59
CA SER A 398 -8.69 -0.37 15.98
C SER A 398 -8.01 0.71 15.12
N LYS A 399 -7.24 1.56 15.79
CA LYS A 399 -6.39 2.58 15.16
C LYS A 399 -4.99 2.02 14.95
N LEU A 400 -4.40 2.31 13.79
CA LEU A 400 -2.99 2.05 13.56
C LEU A 400 -2.16 3.13 14.26
N ARG A 401 -1.18 2.73 15.06
CA ARG A 401 -0.30 3.67 15.78
C ARG A 401 0.78 4.21 14.85
N LEU A 402 1.19 5.45 15.10
CA LEU A 402 2.31 6.08 14.40
C LEU A 402 3.31 6.56 15.45
N VAL A 403 4.53 6.05 15.38
CA VAL A 403 5.64 6.46 16.23
C VAL A 403 6.65 7.18 15.36
N VAL A 404 7.06 8.37 15.77
CA VAL A 404 8.19 9.11 15.18
C VAL A 404 9.24 9.29 16.28
N ASN A 405 10.28 8.48 16.24
CA ASN A 405 11.41 8.55 17.16
C ASN A 405 12.42 9.61 16.69
N GLU A 406 13.10 10.23 17.67
CA GLU A 406 14.06 11.31 17.45
C GLU A 406 13.48 12.48 16.60
N ALA A 407 12.17 12.72 16.71
CA ALA A 407 11.43 13.67 15.89
C ALA A 407 11.98 15.12 15.95
N GLN A 408 12.67 15.48 17.03
CA GLN A 408 13.31 16.78 17.17
C GLN A 408 14.36 17.05 16.08
N ILE A 409 15.00 16.00 15.54
CA ILE A 409 15.99 16.14 14.45
C ILE A 409 15.34 16.75 13.20
N LEU A 410 14.07 16.45 12.93
CA LEU A 410 13.36 17.00 11.78
C LEU A 410 13.13 18.52 11.91
N SER A 411 13.04 19.03 13.14
CA SER A 411 12.84 20.46 13.39
C SER A 411 14.08 21.29 13.09
N ASP A 412 15.26 20.68 13.09
CA ASP A 412 16.53 21.36 12.85
C ASP A 412 16.83 21.50 11.34
N LYS A 413 16.06 20.84 10.48
CA LYS A 413 16.23 20.84 9.03
C LYS A 413 15.57 22.06 8.38
N SER A 414 16.36 22.82 7.60
CA SER A 414 15.90 23.96 6.81
C SER A 414 14.91 24.90 7.56
N PRO A 415 15.34 25.51 8.68
CA PRO A 415 14.45 26.38 9.47
C PRO A 415 13.88 27.50 8.59
N THR A 416 12.61 27.85 8.80
CA THR A 416 11.85 28.87 8.03
C THR A 416 11.55 28.54 6.56
N SER A 417 11.97 27.37 6.06
CA SER A 417 11.80 27.00 4.64
C SER A 417 10.44 26.35 4.32
N PHE A 418 9.59 26.14 5.33
CA PHE A 418 8.27 25.50 5.19
C PHE A 418 7.18 26.36 5.80
N GLU A 419 5.97 26.21 5.26
CA GLU A 419 4.77 26.85 5.80
C GLU A 419 4.41 26.22 7.14
N SER A 420 3.99 27.05 8.10
CA SER A 420 3.34 26.55 9.30
C SER A 420 1.83 26.49 9.08
N SER A 421 1.23 25.35 9.38
CA SER A 421 -0.23 25.21 9.45
C SER A 421 -0.83 25.86 10.70
N SER A 422 -0.01 26.35 11.64
CA SER A 422 -0.49 27.07 12.82
C SER A 422 -0.65 28.56 12.52
N THR A 423 -1.85 29.10 12.71
CA THR A 423 -2.03 30.54 12.93
C THR A 423 -1.30 30.92 14.22
N GLN A 424 -0.59 32.06 14.24
CA GLN A 424 0.21 32.53 15.39
C GLN A 424 -0.54 32.56 16.74
N SER A 425 -1.87 32.50 16.74
CA SER A 425 -2.75 32.46 17.91
C SER A 425 -2.87 31.11 18.61
N ASN A 426 -2.50 29.99 17.98
CA ASN A 426 -2.66 28.66 18.55
C ASN A 426 -1.30 28.14 19.03
N LEU A 427 -1.04 28.28 20.34
CA LEU A 427 0.06 27.57 20.99
C LEU A 427 -0.10 26.07 20.70
N ARG A 428 0.95 25.44 20.12
CA ARG A 428 1.00 23.98 20.05
C ARG A 428 0.96 23.44 21.48
N PRO A 429 0.25 22.33 21.75
CA PRO A 429 0.30 21.67 23.05
C PRO A 429 1.67 21.00 23.22
N MET A 430 2.69 21.80 23.47
CA MET A 430 4.05 21.37 23.85
C MET A 430 4.39 21.83 25.27
N TYR A 431 3.48 22.54 25.95
CA TYR A 431 3.65 22.98 27.32
C TYR A 431 2.42 22.60 28.13
N VAL A 432 2.49 21.47 28.83
CA VAL A 432 1.80 21.37 30.12
C VAL A 432 2.53 22.35 31.03
N LYS A 433 1.98 23.54 31.22
CA LYS A 433 2.41 24.42 32.31
C LYS A 433 2.15 23.64 33.60
N TYR A 434 3.21 23.31 34.32
CA TYR A 434 3.12 22.94 35.74
C TYR A 434 2.68 24.14 36.56
#